data_AF-A0A350P279-F1
#
_entry.id   AF-A0A350P279-F1
#
_cell.length_a   1.000
_cell.length_b   1.000
_cell.length_c   1.000
_cell.angle_alpha   90.00
_cell.angle_beta   90.00
_cell.angle_gamma   90.00
#
_symmetry.space_group_name_H-M   'P 1'
#
loop_
_entity.id
_entity.type
_entity.pdbx_description
1 polymer ?
#
loop_
_entity_poly.entity_id
_entity_poly.type
_entity_poly.pdbx_seq_one_letter_code
_entity_poly.pdbx_strand_id
1 'polypeptide(L)' 'MSSESRTIDVDGEPYDIDKFDDNQRYLLTQIEDLTKKASSINFQLDQVQVARDVFTQNLIKALKEKREAEND' A
#
# COMPACT_ATOMS: atom_id res chain seq x y z
N MET A 1 -13.84 1.00 -35.07
CA MET A 1 -13.18 0.51 -33.84
C MET A 1 -11.89 1.30 -33.71
N SER A 2 -11.82 2.28 -32.81
CA SER A 2 -10.60 3.07 -32.63
C SER A 2 -9.57 2.20 -31.93
N SER A 3 -8.44 1.94 -32.58
CA SER A 3 -7.28 1.34 -31.92
C SER A 3 -6.68 2.42 -31.01
N GLU A 4 -7.12 2.48 -29.76
CA GLU A 4 -6.43 3.27 -28.74
C GLU A 4 -5.11 2.57 -28.44
N SER A 5 -4.03 3.03 -29.07
CA SER A 5 -2.67 2.65 -28.67
C SER A 5 -2.48 3.05 -27.23
N ARG A 6 -2.21 2.09 -26.35
CA ARG A 6 -1.95 2.39 -24.94
C ARG A 6 -0.53 2.94 -24.82
N THR A 7 -0.39 4.22 -24.51
CA THR A 7 0.90 4.84 -24.24
C THR A 7 1.16 4.94 -22.74
N ILE A 8 2.39 4.66 -22.32
CA ILE A 8 2.86 4.90 -20.94
C ILE A 8 3.97 5.96 -20.98
N ASP A 9 4.06 6.75 -19.92
CA ASP A 9 5.19 7.65 -19.70
C ASP A 9 6.22 6.92 -18.83
N VAL A 10 7.44 6.80 -19.34
CA VAL A 10 8.59 6.25 -18.59
C VAL A 10 9.68 7.31 -18.62
N ASP A 11 10.06 7.82 -17.45
CA ASP A 11 11.07 8.87 -17.28
C ASP A 11 10.81 10.17 -18.08
N GLY A 12 9.54 10.52 -18.30
CA GLY A 12 9.14 11.72 -19.04
C GLY A 12 9.05 11.51 -20.56
N GLU A 13 9.27 10.29 -21.04
CA GLU A 13 9.19 9.92 -22.45
C GLU A 13 7.98 9.01 -22.70
N PRO A 14 7.13 9.33 -23.72
CA PRO A 14 5.98 8.51 -24.05
C PRO A 14 6.36 7.29 -24.88
N TYR A 15 5.96 6.11 -24.41
CA TYR A 15 6.17 4.83 -25.08
C TYR A 15 4.85 4.18 -25.46
N ASP A 16 4.78 3.68 -26.69
CA ASP A 16 3.65 2.89 -27.19
C ASP A 16 3.81 1.42 -26.78
N ILE A 17 2.91 0.93 -25.91
CA ILE A 17 2.93 -0.45 -25.41
C ILE A 17 2.78 -1.44 -26.57
N ASP A 18 2.11 -1.07 -27.66
CA ASP A 18 1.92 -1.97 -28.80
C ASP A 18 3.23 -2.29 -29.53
N LYS A 19 4.26 -1.47 -29.32
CA LYS A 19 5.62 -1.69 -29.86
C LYS A 19 6.53 -2.47 -28.92
N PHE A 20 6.05 -2.89 -27.76
CA PHE A 20 6.87 -3.61 -26.79
C PHE A 20 7.11 -5.05 -27.26
N ASP A 21 8.34 -5.53 -27.05
CA ASP A 21 8.68 -6.94 -27.13
C ASP A 21 8.12 -7.72 -25.91
N ASP A 22 8.20 -9.04 -25.97
CA ASP A 22 7.65 -9.92 -24.92
C ASP A 22 8.28 -9.66 -23.54
N ASN A 23 9.58 -9.34 -23.51
CA ASN A 23 10.28 -9.06 -22.26
C ASN A 23 9.84 -7.72 -21.67
N GLN A 24 9.71 -6.69 -22.49
CA GLN A 24 9.22 -5.36 -22.08
C GLN A 24 7.77 -5.44 -21.57
N ARG A 25 6.90 -6.21 -22.24
CA ARG A 25 5.52 -6.46 -21.77
C ARG A 25 5.48 -7.22 -20.44
N TYR A 26 6.36 -8.22 -20.29
CA TYR A 26 6.49 -8.95 -19.05
C TYR A 26 6.91 -8.03 -17.90
N LEU A 27 7.94 -7.20 -18.11
CA LEU A 27 8.41 -6.23 -17.11
C LEU A 27 7.30 -5.24 -16.73
N LEU A 28 6.57 -4.69 -17.71
CA LEU A 28 5.42 -3.82 -17.44
C LEU A 28 4.37 -4.52 -16.56
N THR A 29 4.03 -5.77 -16.89
CA THR A 29 3.08 -6.57 -16.11
C THR A 29 3.56 -6.80 -14.67
N GLN A 30 4.86 -7.07 -14.49
CA GLN A 30 5.44 -7.23 -13.15
C GLN A 30 5.40 -5.92 -12.36
N ILE A 31 5.70 -4.78 -12.99
CA ILE A 31 5.62 -3.47 -12.33
C ILE A 31 4.19 -3.21 -11.85
N GLU A 32 3.19 -3.41 -12.71
CA GLU A 32 1.78 -3.22 -12.34
C GLU A 32 1.34 -4.12 -11.16
N ASP A 33 1.76 -5.38 -11.17
CA ASP A 33 1.48 -6.33 -10.09
C ASP A 33 2.16 -5.92 -8.78
N LEU A 34 3.43 -5.54 -8.85
CA LEU A 34 4.19 -5.09 -7.68
C LEU A 34 3.65 -3.79 -7.10
N THR A 35 3.18 -2.84 -7.92
CA THR A 35 2.50 -1.62 -7.45
C THR A 35 1.23 -1.96 -6.68
N LYS A 36 0.41 -2.90 -7.17
CA LYS A 36 -0.80 -3.36 -6.47
C LYS A 36 -0.45 -4.03 -5.15
N LYS A 37 0.55 -4.90 -5.14
CA LYS A 37 1.04 -5.57 -3.92
C LYS A 37 1.55 -4.57 -2.90
N ALA A 38 2.36 -3.59 -3.32
CA ALA A 38 2.86 -2.54 -2.44
C ALA A 38 1.72 -1.73 -1.82
N SER A 39 0.71 -1.35 -2.61
CA SER A 39 -0.49 -0.68 -2.11
C SER A 39 -1.23 -1.50 -1.05
N SER A 40 -1.44 -2.80 -1.31
CA SER A 40 -2.07 -3.70 -0.34
C SER A 40 -1.27 -3.84 0.96
N ILE A 41 0.06 -3.95 0.86
CA ILE A 41 0.94 -4.08 2.03
C ILE A 41 0.91 -2.80 2.86
N ASN A 42 0.97 -1.63 2.22
CA ASN A 42 0.87 -0.35 2.91
C ASN A 42 -0.46 -0.21 3.66
N PHE A 43 -1.57 -0.60 3.03
CA PHE A 43 -2.87 -0.60 3.71
C PHE A 43 -2.92 -1.53 4.92
N GLN A 44 -2.33 -2.73 4.83
CA GLN A 44 -2.22 -3.64 5.97
C GLN A 44 -1.33 -3.07 7.07
N LEU A 45 -0.23 -2.40 6.71
CA LEU A 45 0.65 -1.72 7.66
C LEU A 45 -0.10 -0.62 8.42
N ASP A 46 -0.90 0.19 7.72
CA ASP A 46 -1.73 1.24 8.34
C ASP A 46 -2.67 0.63 9.40
N GLN A 47 -3.33 -0.48 9.08
CA GLN A 47 -4.19 -1.18 10.03
C GLN A 47 -3.43 -1.68 11.26
N VAL A 48 -2.25 -2.27 11.06
CA VAL A 48 -1.40 -2.77 12.16
C VAL A 48 -0.96 -1.62 13.07
N GLN A 49 -0.56 -0.49 12.49
CA GLN A 49 -0.16 0.70 13.26
C GLN A 49 -1.32 1.25 14.09
N VAL A 50 -2.49 1.44 13.47
CA VAL A 50 -3.69 1.92 14.17
C VAL A 50 -4.10 0.95 15.29
N ALA A 51 -4.13 -0.36 15.03
CA ALA A 51 -4.49 -1.36 16.04
C ALA A 51 -3.51 -1.33 17.22
N ARG A 52 -2.20 -1.26 16.94
CA ARG A 52 -1.16 -1.14 17.97
C ARG A 52 -1.37 0.10 18.84
N ASP A 53 -1.67 1.23 18.24
CA ASP A 53 -1.88 2.48 18.96
C ASP A 53 -3.13 2.42 19.86
N VAL A 54 -4.24 1.88 19.34
CA VAL A 54 -5.47 1.66 20.11
C VAL A 54 -5.22 0.72 21.30
N PHE A 55 -4.55 -0.41 21.10
CA PHE A 55 -4.22 -1.31 22.20
C PHE A 55 -3.30 -0.66 23.24
N THR A 56 -2.35 0.15 22.80
CA THR A 56 -1.46 0.91 23.70
C THR A 56 -2.24 1.90 24.55
N GLN A 57 -3.15 2.67 23.94
CA GLN A 57 -4.01 3.61 24.66
C GLN A 57 -4.92 2.89 25.66
N ASN A 58 -5.51 1.76 25.27
CA ASN A 58 -6.34 0.93 26.14
C ASN A 58 -5.55 0.39 27.34
N LEU A 59 -4.32 -0.07 27.12
CA LEU A 59 -3.44 -0.51 28.20
C LEU A 59 -3.11 0.64 29.16
N ILE A 60 -2.76 1.82 28.65
CA ILE A 60 -2.50 3.01 29.47
C ILE A 60 -3.73 3.35 30.32
N LYS A 61 -4.93 3.31 29.74
CA LYS A 61 -6.18 3.57 30.45
C LYS A 61 -6.42 2.55 31.56
N ALA A 62 -6.32 1.26 31.26
CA ALA A 62 -6.51 0.19 32.23
C ALA A 62 -5.53 0.28 33.42
N LEU A 63 -4.27 0.65 33.15
CA LEU A 63 -3.26 0.85 34.20
C LEU A 63 -3.58 2.06 35.10
N LYS A 64 -4.11 3.15 34.53
CA LYS A 64 -4.54 4.33 35.31
C LYS A 64 -5.74 4.00 36.19
N GLU A 65 -6.76 3.36 35.63
CA GLU A 65 -7.97 2.95 36.36
C GLU A 65 -7.62 2.02 37.53
N LYS A 66 -6.74 1.04 37.30
CA LYS A 66 -6.26 0.16 38.38
C LYS A 66 -5.57 0.94 39.51
N ARG A 67 -4.70 1.89 39.16
CA ARG A 67 -3.98 2.70 40.15
C ARG A 67 -4.91 3.61 40.95
N GLU A 68 -5.95 4.17 40.31
CA GLU A 68 -6.94 5.00 41.00
C GLU A 68 -7.73 4.15 42.01
N ALA A 69 -8.18 2.96 41.61
CA ALA A 69 -8.90 2.04 42.49
C ALA A 69 -8.07 1.50 43.68
N GLU A 70 -6.74 1.49 43.60
CA GLU A 70 -5.85 1.09 44.70
C GLU A 70 -5.59 2.22 45.70
N ASN A 71 -5.90 3.48 45.35
CA ASN A 71 -5.66 4.66 46.20
C ASN A 71 -6.94 5.21 46.88
N ASP A 72 -8.11 4.65 46.57
CA ASP A 72 -9.41 4.92 47.20
C ASP A 72 -9.74 3.88 48.30
#